data_AF-A0A7S2I681-F1
#
_entry.id   AF-A0A7S2I681-F1
#
_cell.length_a   1.000
_cell.length_b   1.000
_cell.length_c   1.000
_cell.angle_alpha   90.00
_cell.angle_beta   90.00
_cell.angle_gamma   90.00
#
_symmetry.space_group_name_H-M   'P 1'
#
loop_
_entity.id
_entity.type
_entity.pdbx_description
1 polymer ?
#
loop_
_entity_poly.entity_id
_entity_poly.type
_entity_poly.pdbx_seq_one_letter_code
_entity_poly.pdbx_strand_id
1 'polypeptide(L)'
;QIMYPRVVSSTLSPEYAPVGLQRESEPIGYIPQVPETYAYWDTDYGVQNEWGVSIGESTCTAMTVGWPAGPGRPYGYNHAGIEDLSKIALERCKTARCAVQTMGDIAVEQGFYSADSGPQSAPAY
;
A
#
# COMPACT_ATOMS: atom_id res chain seq x y z
N GLN A 1 1.77 -13.96 -9.84
CA GLN A 1 0.33 -14.02 -10.13
C GLN A 1 -0.38 -13.33 -8.97
N ILE A 2 -0.99 -12.17 -9.21
CA ILE A 2 -1.77 -11.48 -8.18
C ILE A 2 -2.97 -12.39 -7.87
N MET A 3 -3.03 -12.92 -6.65
CA MET A 3 -4.16 -13.74 -6.23
C MET A 3 -5.42 -12.88 -6.23
N TYR A 4 -6.51 -13.43 -6.73
CA TYR A 4 -7.81 -12.77 -6.66
C TYR A 4 -8.64 -13.38 -5.52
N PRO A 5 -9.29 -12.56 -4.68
CA PRO A 5 -9.22 -11.09 -4.64
C PRO A 5 -7.88 -10.58 -4.04
N ARG A 6 -7.52 -9.32 -4.33
CA ARG A 6 -6.27 -8.67 -3.86
C ARG A 6 -6.16 -8.64 -2.34
N VAL A 7 -7.29 -8.48 -1.68
CA VAL A 7 -7.47 -8.55 -0.22
C VAL A 7 -8.68 -9.44 0.03
N VAL A 8 -8.61 -10.32 1.02
CA VAL A 8 -9.75 -11.07 1.54
C VAL A 8 -10.05 -10.50 2.92
N SER A 9 -11.20 -9.85 3.09
CA SER A 9 -11.61 -9.24 4.35
C SER A 9 -13.12 -9.22 4.49
N SER A 10 -13.64 -9.75 5.59
CA SER A 10 -15.06 -9.68 5.94
C SER A 10 -15.52 -8.29 6.39
N THR A 11 -14.59 -7.36 6.65
CA THR A 11 -14.89 -6.05 7.24
C THR A 11 -15.02 -4.91 6.24
N LEU A 12 -14.63 -5.12 4.97
CA LEU A 12 -14.68 -4.09 3.92
C LEU A 12 -16.04 -4.04 3.21
N SER A 13 -16.30 -5.02 2.34
CA SER A 13 -17.56 -5.14 1.58
C SER A 13 -17.86 -6.63 1.37
N PRO A 14 -19.13 -7.05 1.16
CA PRO A 14 -19.47 -8.45 0.92
C PRO A 14 -18.67 -9.10 -0.22
N GLU A 15 -18.25 -8.33 -1.21
CA GLU A 15 -17.43 -8.78 -2.35
C GLU A 15 -15.98 -9.14 -1.96
N TYR A 16 -15.50 -8.66 -0.80
CA TYR A 16 -14.18 -9.00 -0.25
C TYR A 16 -14.24 -10.14 0.77
N ALA A 17 -15.44 -10.63 1.13
CA ALA A 17 -15.59 -11.68 2.11
C ALA A 17 -14.95 -13.00 1.64
N PRO A 18 -14.37 -13.81 2.55
CA PRO A 18 -13.78 -15.09 2.20
C PRO A 18 -14.78 -16.04 1.52
N VAL A 19 -14.37 -16.65 0.40
CA VAL A 19 -15.13 -17.73 -0.26
C VAL A 19 -14.39 -19.06 -0.23
N GLY A 20 -15.12 -20.16 0.00
CA GLY A 20 -14.57 -21.52 0.00
C GLY A 20 -13.51 -21.73 1.08
N LEU A 21 -12.25 -21.98 0.66
CA LEU A 21 -11.11 -22.23 1.55
C LEU A 21 -10.21 -20.99 1.77
N GLN A 22 -10.66 -19.81 1.34
CA GLN A 22 -9.91 -18.58 1.55
C GLN A 22 -9.80 -18.25 3.04
N ARG A 23 -8.64 -17.69 3.41
CA ARG A 23 -8.39 -17.10 4.73
C ARG A 23 -8.37 -15.58 4.58
N GLU A 24 -8.69 -14.89 5.66
CA GLU A 24 -8.53 -13.43 5.68
C GLU A 24 -7.07 -13.04 5.46
N SER A 25 -6.88 -11.91 4.77
CA SER A 25 -5.57 -11.30 4.59
C SER A 25 -5.08 -10.78 5.94
N GLU A 26 -3.88 -11.21 6.34
CA GLU A 26 -3.22 -10.68 7.53
C GLU A 26 -2.49 -9.37 7.19
N PRO A 27 -2.72 -8.28 7.94
CA PRO A 27 -1.95 -7.05 7.75
C PRO A 27 -0.47 -7.28 8.02
N ILE A 28 0.39 -6.70 7.17
CA ILE A 28 1.84 -6.75 7.37
C ILE A 28 2.34 -5.63 8.28
N GLY A 29 1.55 -4.56 8.51
CA GLY A 29 1.91 -3.45 9.38
C GLY A 29 0.69 -2.67 9.85
N TYR A 30 0.91 -1.74 10.79
CA TYR A 30 -0.13 -0.88 11.36
C TYR A 30 0.36 0.57 11.45
N ILE A 31 -0.53 1.52 11.18
CA ILE A 31 -0.29 2.96 11.39
C ILE A 31 -1.30 3.52 12.39
N PRO A 32 -0.97 4.61 13.11
CA PRO A 32 -1.92 5.30 13.97
C PRO A 32 -3.17 5.72 13.19
N GLN A 33 -4.35 5.41 13.73
CA GLN A 33 -5.63 5.79 13.14
C GLN A 33 -5.94 7.27 13.40
N VAL A 34 -6.65 7.89 12.47
CA VAL A 34 -7.11 9.28 12.55
C VAL A 34 -8.64 9.33 12.75
N PRO A 35 -9.21 10.41 13.33
CA PRO A 35 -10.64 10.47 13.62
C PRO A 35 -11.56 10.40 12.39
N GLU A 36 -11.06 10.82 11.22
CA GLU A 36 -11.82 10.90 9.97
C GLU A 36 -10.89 10.56 8.81
N THR A 37 -11.43 9.86 7.81
CA THR A 37 -10.79 9.63 6.52
C THR A 37 -11.68 10.13 5.39
N TYR A 38 -11.05 10.51 4.28
CA TYR A 38 -11.73 11.04 3.10
C TYR A 38 -12.07 9.96 2.09
N ALA A 39 -13.18 10.14 1.38
CA ALA A 39 -13.52 9.28 0.26
C ALA A 39 -12.53 9.47 -0.90
N TYR A 40 -12.11 8.37 -1.53
CA TYR A 40 -11.23 8.38 -2.69
C TYR A 40 -11.51 7.20 -3.62
N TRP A 41 -11.13 7.32 -4.89
CA TRP A 41 -11.31 6.24 -5.86
C TRP A 41 -10.14 5.26 -5.77
N ASP A 42 -10.45 4.03 -5.34
CA ASP A 42 -9.50 2.95 -5.19
C ASP A 42 -9.33 2.15 -6.49
N THR A 43 -8.07 1.93 -6.87
CA THR A 43 -7.65 0.99 -7.92
C THR A 43 -6.49 0.15 -7.38
N ASP A 44 -5.50 -0.25 -8.18
CA ASP A 44 -4.22 -0.73 -7.64
C ASP A 44 -3.55 0.37 -6.79
N TYR A 45 -3.76 1.63 -7.19
CA TYR A 45 -3.34 2.83 -6.46
C TYR A 45 -4.53 3.72 -6.13
N GLY A 46 -4.34 4.65 -5.20
CA GLY A 46 -5.27 5.76 -4.99
C GLY A 46 -5.26 6.71 -6.19
N VAL A 47 -6.43 7.04 -6.74
CA VAL A 47 -6.54 7.90 -7.94
C VAL A 47 -6.77 9.36 -7.57
N GLN A 48 -7.89 9.66 -6.91
CA GLN A 48 -8.25 11.02 -6.48
C GLN A 48 -9.22 10.96 -5.30
N ASN A 49 -9.10 11.91 -4.37
CA ASN A 49 -10.04 12.07 -3.25
C ASN A 49 -11.05 13.20 -3.44
N GLU A 50 -12.03 13.28 -2.54
CA GLU A 50 -13.09 14.30 -2.54
C GLU A 50 -12.60 15.75 -2.41
N TRP A 51 -11.34 15.96 -2.02
CA TRP A 51 -10.68 17.26 -1.94
C TRP A 51 -9.96 17.65 -3.24
N GLY A 52 -10.03 16.81 -4.27
CA GLY A 52 -9.36 17.06 -5.55
C GLY A 52 -7.85 16.86 -5.52
N VAL A 53 -7.33 16.12 -4.54
CA VAL A 53 -5.94 15.65 -4.57
C VAL A 53 -5.89 14.37 -5.40
N SER A 54 -5.03 14.35 -6.42
CA SER A 54 -4.85 13.21 -7.31
C SER A 54 -3.41 12.71 -7.25
N ILE A 55 -3.23 11.39 -7.41
CA ILE A 55 -1.91 10.75 -7.46
C ILE A 55 -1.73 10.10 -8.83
N GLY A 56 -0.54 10.27 -9.40
CA GLY A 56 -0.06 9.51 -10.55
C GLY A 56 1.24 8.82 -10.17
N GLU A 57 1.28 7.50 -10.32
CA GLU A 57 2.48 6.69 -10.11
C GLU A 57 3.12 6.37 -11.47
N SER A 58 4.45 6.40 -11.50
CA SER A 58 5.24 5.95 -12.63
C SER A 58 6.49 5.30 -12.08
N THR A 59 6.75 4.07 -12.52
CA THR A 59 7.91 3.31 -12.08
C THR A 59 9.20 3.84 -12.73
N CYS A 60 10.25 4.01 -11.93
CA CYS A 60 11.59 4.36 -12.37
C CYS A 60 12.63 3.56 -11.58
N THR A 61 13.86 3.51 -12.11
CA THR A 61 14.96 2.80 -11.45
C THR A 61 15.45 3.54 -10.20
N ALA A 62 15.80 2.81 -9.16
CA ALA A 62 16.35 3.26 -7.90
C ALA A 62 17.68 2.56 -7.58
N MET A 63 18.53 3.20 -6.76
CA MET A 63 19.78 2.60 -6.28
C MET A 63 19.57 1.57 -5.17
N THR A 64 18.38 1.57 -4.56
CA THR A 64 18.01 0.70 -3.44
C THR A 64 16.67 0.05 -3.72
N VAL A 65 16.49 -1.14 -3.17
CA VAL A 65 15.26 -1.91 -3.30
C VAL A 65 14.87 -2.48 -1.94
N GLY A 66 13.58 -2.47 -1.64
CA GLY A 66 13.02 -3.00 -0.41
C GLY A 66 12.02 -4.09 -0.71
N TRP A 67 11.90 -5.10 0.14
CA TRP A 67 10.92 -6.17 0.00
C TRP A 67 9.89 -6.12 1.14
N PRO A 68 8.62 -6.44 0.85
CA PRO A 68 7.58 -6.48 1.87
C PRO A 68 7.85 -7.59 2.88
N ALA A 69 7.61 -7.31 4.16
CA ALA A 69 7.54 -8.34 5.18
C ALA A 69 6.37 -9.29 4.89
N GLY A 70 6.54 -10.56 5.20
CA GLY A 70 5.44 -11.51 5.09
C GLY A 70 5.87 -12.98 5.17
N PRO A 71 4.89 -13.89 5.26
CA PRO A 71 5.14 -15.33 5.30
C PRO A 71 5.95 -15.78 4.08
N GLY A 72 7.06 -16.48 4.31
CA GLY A 72 7.93 -16.98 3.23
C GLY A 72 8.92 -15.97 2.65
N ARG A 73 9.01 -14.75 3.20
CA ARG A 73 10.02 -13.74 2.83
C ARG A 73 10.87 -13.34 4.05
N PRO A 74 11.79 -14.20 4.51
CA PRO A 74 12.62 -13.91 5.69
C PRO A 74 13.56 -12.70 5.51
N TYR A 75 13.74 -12.25 4.27
CA TYR A 75 14.53 -11.08 3.87
C TYR A 75 13.69 -9.80 3.70
N GLY A 76 12.37 -9.88 3.81
CA GLY A 76 11.48 -8.74 3.72
C GLY A 76 11.24 -8.12 5.09
N TYR A 77 11.44 -6.81 5.19
CA TYR A 77 11.33 -6.05 6.45
C TYR A 77 10.45 -4.79 6.33
N ASN A 78 10.01 -4.46 5.11
CA ASN A 78 9.28 -3.23 4.85
C ASN A 78 7.78 -3.48 4.92
N HIS A 79 7.03 -2.53 5.45
CA HIS A 79 5.59 -2.66 5.63
C HIS A 79 4.79 -1.63 4.83
N ALA A 80 5.44 -0.62 4.23
CA ALA A 80 4.79 0.40 3.41
C ALA A 80 5.05 0.20 1.91
N GLY A 81 4.04 -0.32 1.20
CA GLY A 81 4.04 -0.41 -0.26
C GLY A 81 3.61 0.90 -0.90
N ILE A 82 4.10 1.20 -2.10
CA ILE A 82 3.70 2.42 -2.83
C ILE A 82 2.18 2.47 -3.10
N GLU A 83 1.54 1.31 -3.31
CA GLU A 83 0.10 1.17 -3.45
C GLU A 83 -0.62 1.66 -2.19
N ASP A 84 -0.24 1.12 -1.02
CA ASP A 84 -0.86 1.46 0.27
C ASP A 84 -0.60 2.91 0.65
N LEU A 85 0.62 3.41 0.44
CA LEU A 85 0.99 4.80 0.71
C LEU A 85 0.13 5.78 -0.10
N SER A 86 -0.14 5.47 -1.38
CA SER A 86 -1.00 6.31 -2.21
C SER A 86 -2.44 6.39 -1.68
N LYS A 87 -2.97 5.27 -1.17
CA LYS A 87 -4.32 5.18 -0.59
C LYS A 87 -4.40 5.95 0.72
N ILE A 88 -3.45 5.70 1.63
CA ILE A 88 -3.37 6.39 2.94
C ILE A 88 -3.25 7.91 2.76
N ALA A 89 -2.48 8.36 1.77
CA ALA A 89 -2.37 9.79 1.46
C ALA A 89 -3.73 10.39 1.08
N LEU A 90 -4.48 9.73 0.21
CA LEU A 90 -5.79 10.20 -0.23
C LEU A 90 -6.86 10.13 0.88
N GLU A 91 -6.75 9.16 1.79
CA GLU A 91 -7.60 9.08 2.98
C GLU A 91 -7.36 10.22 3.98
N ARG A 92 -6.14 10.81 4.00
CA ARG A 92 -5.73 11.72 5.09
C ARG A 92 -5.46 13.16 4.66
N CYS A 93 -5.30 13.43 3.37
CA CYS A 93 -4.76 14.72 2.92
C CYS A 93 -5.68 15.52 1.99
N LYS A 94 -5.73 16.83 2.23
CA LYS A 94 -6.45 17.82 1.39
C LYS A 94 -5.55 18.56 0.40
N THR A 95 -4.24 18.33 0.45
CA THR A 95 -3.25 19.00 -0.41
C THR A 95 -2.15 18.04 -0.85
N ALA A 96 -1.52 18.33 -1.99
CA ALA A 96 -0.38 17.55 -2.47
C ALA A 96 0.81 17.54 -1.49
N ARG A 97 1.06 18.67 -0.80
CA ARG A 97 2.15 18.75 0.21
C ARG A 97 1.91 17.82 1.39
N CYS A 98 0.66 17.76 1.88
CA CYS A 98 0.28 16.80 2.90
C CYS A 98 0.51 15.38 2.41
N ALA A 99 0.04 15.05 1.19
CA ALA A 99 0.17 13.70 0.64
C ALA A 99 1.63 13.24 0.60
N VAL A 100 2.53 14.05 0.03
CA VAL A 100 3.97 13.74 -0.04
C VAL A 100 4.57 13.56 1.36
N GLN A 101 4.23 14.44 2.31
CA GLN A 101 4.78 14.35 3.66
C GLN A 101 4.28 13.10 4.39
N THR A 102 2.98 12.83 4.36
CA THR A 102 2.38 11.65 4.99
C THR A 102 2.95 10.35 4.42
N MET A 103 3.10 10.25 3.09
CA MET A 103 3.71 9.09 2.45
C MET A 103 5.17 8.91 2.89
N GLY A 104 5.94 10.00 2.91
CA GLY A 104 7.35 9.99 3.31
C GLY A 104 7.54 9.60 4.77
N ASP A 105 6.76 10.16 5.68
CA ASP A 105 6.84 9.86 7.11
C ASP A 105 6.55 8.38 7.38
N ILE A 106 5.50 7.83 6.77
CA ILE A 106 5.15 6.41 6.91
C ILE A 106 6.24 5.53 6.29
N ALA A 107 6.76 5.88 5.11
CA ALA A 107 7.84 5.12 4.47
C ALA A 107 9.12 5.08 5.32
N VAL A 108 9.47 6.17 6.01
CA VAL A 108 10.61 6.23 6.92
C VAL A 108 10.38 5.37 8.16
N GLU A 109 9.18 5.42 8.73
CA GLU A 109 8.86 4.69 9.96
C GLU A 109 8.69 3.18 9.72
N GLN A 110 7.99 2.81 8.66
CA GLN A 110 7.53 1.44 8.40
C GLN A 110 8.41 0.68 7.39
N GLY A 111 9.34 1.36 6.74
CA GLY A 111 10.14 0.83 5.63
C GLY A 111 9.35 0.77 4.33
N PHE A 112 10.01 1.09 3.22
CA PHE A 112 9.40 1.20 1.89
C PHE A 112 9.68 0.01 0.99
N TYR A 113 8.69 -0.41 0.20
CA TYR A 113 8.89 -1.30 -0.95
C TYR A 113 8.12 -0.81 -2.19
N SER A 114 8.71 -1.03 -3.36
CA SER A 114 8.16 -0.66 -4.67
C SER A 114 7.10 -1.64 -5.16
N ALA A 115 6.36 -1.26 -6.21
CA ALA A 115 5.37 -2.12 -6.86
C ALA A 115 5.99 -3.42 -7.40
N ASP A 116 7.23 -3.34 -7.89
CA ASP A 116 8.06 -4.50 -8.19
C ASP A 116 9.47 -4.30 -7.63
N SER A 117 9.92 -5.27 -6.85
CA SER A 117 11.24 -5.30 -6.21
C SER A 117 12.14 -6.39 -6.80
N GLY A 118 11.61 -7.23 -7.70
CA GLY A 118 12.27 -8.45 -8.16
C GLY A 118 12.51 -9.48 -7.05
N PRO A 119 13.06 -10.66 -7.38
CA PRO A 119 13.52 -11.62 -6.39
C PRO A 119 14.81 -11.15 -5.70
N GLN A 120 15.08 -11.61 -4.48
CA GLN A 120 16.32 -11.30 -3.76
C GLN A 120 17.60 -11.64 -4.56
N SER A 121 17.55 -12.70 -5.37
CA SER A 121 18.68 -13.13 -6.21
C SER A 121 18.93 -12.26 -7.44
N ALA A 122 17.96 -11.43 -7.83
CA ALA A 122 18.06 -10.50 -8.96
C ALA A 122 17.16 -9.28 -8.69
N PRO A 123 17.57 -8.38 -7.78
CA PRO A 123 16.73 -7.25 -7.40
C PRO A 123 16.44 -6.32 -8.58
N ALA A 124 15.21 -5.80 -8.65
CA ALA A 124 14.82 -4.79 -9.62
C ALA A 124 15.21 -3.41 -9.08
N TYR A 125 16.43 -2.99 -9.42
CA TYR A 125 16.91 -1.63 -9.20
C TYR A 125 16.32 -0.70 -10.25
#